data_AF-A0A2Z3GVE5-F1
#
_entry.id   AF-A0A2Z3GVE5-F1
#
_cell.length_a   1.000
_cell.length_b   1.000
_cell.length_c   1.000
_cell.angle_alpha   90.00
_cell.angle_beta   90.00
_cell.angle_gamma   90.00
#
_symmetry.space_group_name_H-M   'P 1'
#
loop_
_entity.id
_entity.type
_entity.pdbx_description
1 polymer ?
#
loop_
_entity_poly.entity_id
_entity_poly.type
_entity_poly.pdbx_seq_one_letter_code
_entity_poly.pdbx_strand_id
1 'polypeptide(L)'
;MPTLNDQAEQHIGGTKGLHNHVHDLIHDPSTRLDALWRYDQCIANAEKGEADNSKQFWQILKAQEIKNVDGLKELIRKRVQNKSL
;
A
#
# COMPACT_ATOMS: atom_id res chain seq x y z
N MET A 1 -17.28 28.54 29.59
CA MET A 1 -16.64 27.25 29.92
C MET A 1 -17.25 26.23 28.98
N PRO A 2 -16.46 25.52 28.15
CA PRO A 2 -16.99 24.46 27.31
C PRO A 2 -17.62 23.38 28.19
N THR A 3 -18.78 22.89 27.78
CA THR A 3 -19.54 21.85 28.48
C THR A 3 -18.87 20.48 28.30
N LEU A 4 -19.21 19.50 29.14
CA LEU A 4 -18.73 18.11 28.99
C LEU A 4 -19.08 17.53 27.61
N ASN A 5 -20.17 18.00 26.99
CA ASN A 5 -20.56 17.65 25.63
C ASN A 5 -19.56 18.19 24.60
N ASP A 6 -19.09 19.43 24.75
CA ASP A 6 -18.14 20.08 23.84
C ASP A 6 -16.76 19.39 23.83
N GLN A 7 -16.40 18.66 24.88
CA GLN A 7 -15.16 17.87 24.94
C GLN A 7 -15.31 16.49 24.26
N ALA A 8 -16.48 15.86 24.36
CA ALA A 8 -16.75 14.57 23.74
C ALA A 8 -16.86 14.65 22.21
N GLU A 9 -17.28 15.80 21.68
CA GLU A 9 -17.41 16.04 20.23
C GLU A 9 -16.09 16.44 19.53
N GLN A 10 -15.01 16.74 20.28
CA GLN A 10 -13.73 17.23 19.72
C GLN A 10 -13.03 16.26 18.75
N HIS A 11 -13.45 15.01 18.73
CA HIS A 11 -12.85 13.96 17.89
C HIS A 11 -13.84 13.36 16.90
N ILE A 12 -15.11 13.78 16.92
CA ILE A 12 -16.10 13.36 15.93
C ILE A 12 -15.71 13.94 14.57
N GLY A 13 -15.50 13.06 13.58
CA GLY A 13 -15.05 13.43 12.24
C GLY A 13 -13.53 13.50 12.05
N GLY A 14 -12.74 13.31 13.11
CA GLY A 14 -11.27 13.24 13.02
C GLY A 14 -10.78 11.81 12.77
N THR A 15 -9.94 11.62 11.76
CA THR A 15 -9.19 10.37 11.60
C THR A 15 -7.84 10.47 12.33
N LYS A 16 -7.47 9.45 13.10
CA LYS A 16 -6.13 9.29 13.66
C LYS A 16 -5.53 7.99 13.16
N GLY A 17 -4.21 7.98 12.91
CA GLY A 17 -3.50 6.75 12.61
C GLY A 17 -3.62 5.79 13.79
N LEU A 18 -4.16 4.60 13.56
CA LEU A 18 -4.11 3.52 14.54
C LEU A 18 -2.74 2.88 14.45
N HIS A 19 -2.01 2.80 15.57
CA HIS A 19 -0.72 2.14 15.61
C HIS A 19 -0.91 0.61 15.55
N ASN A 20 -1.14 0.08 14.35
CA ASN A 20 -1.28 -1.35 14.10
C ASN A 20 -0.30 -1.79 13.02
N HIS A 21 0.96 -1.88 13.42
CA HIS A 21 2.03 -2.25 12.49
C HIS A 21 1.84 -3.65 11.86
N VAL A 22 1.10 -4.58 12.51
CA VAL A 22 0.80 -5.88 11.90
C VAL A 22 -0.18 -5.71 10.74
N HIS A 23 -1.24 -4.93 10.97
CA HIS A 23 -2.20 -4.60 9.93
C HIS A 23 -1.50 -3.91 8.75
N ASP A 24 -0.64 -2.93 9.00
CA ASP A 24 0.09 -2.23 7.93
C ASP A 24 0.92 -3.19 7.08
N LEU A 25 1.66 -4.11 7.73
CA LEU A 25 2.48 -5.11 7.05
C LEU A 25 1.68 -6.14 6.25
N ILE A 26 0.38 -6.35 6.52
CA ILE A 26 -0.48 -7.29 5.79
C ILE A 26 -1.30 -6.56 4.72
N HIS A 27 -1.79 -5.37 5.03
CA HIS A 27 -2.64 -4.58 4.16
C HIS A 27 -1.86 -3.98 2.99
N ASP A 28 -0.69 -3.38 3.25
CA ASP A 28 0.12 -2.73 2.21
C ASP A 28 0.58 -3.72 1.10
N PRO A 29 1.03 -4.96 1.39
CA PRO A 29 1.31 -5.94 0.33
C PRO A 29 0.10 -6.24 -0.56
N SER A 30 -1.10 -6.28 0.01
CA SER A 30 -2.33 -6.57 -0.75
C SER A 30 -2.59 -5.48 -1.79
N THR A 31 -2.50 -4.21 -1.36
CA THR A 31 -2.63 -3.05 -2.25
C THR A 31 -1.58 -3.04 -3.36
N ARG A 32 -0.34 -3.45 -3.04
CA ARG A 32 0.76 -3.50 -4.02
C ARG A 32 0.62 -4.65 -5.01
N LEU A 33 0.11 -5.80 -4.57
CA LEU A 33 -0.22 -6.91 -5.47
C LEU A 33 -1.31 -6.50 -6.48
N ASP A 34 -2.32 -5.76 -6.03
CA ASP A 34 -3.32 -5.19 -6.93
C ASP A 34 -2.72 -4.20 -7.93
N ALA A 35 -1.76 -3.39 -7.49
CA ALA A 35 -1.04 -2.46 -8.38
C ALA A 35 -0.25 -3.19 -9.48
N LEU A 36 0.39 -4.33 -9.15
CA LEU A 36 1.09 -5.15 -10.14
C LEU A 36 0.15 -5.62 -11.26
N TRP A 37 -1.04 -6.10 -10.91
CA TRP A 37 -2.06 -6.50 -11.89
C TRP A 37 -2.51 -5.32 -12.76
N ARG A 38 -2.69 -4.13 -12.18
CA ARG A 38 -3.03 -2.92 -12.94
C ARG A 38 -1.91 -2.51 -13.91
N TYR A 39 -0.64 -2.63 -13.52
CA TYR A 39 0.47 -2.29 -14.41
C TYR A 39 0.53 -3.20 -15.63
N ASP A 40 0.17 -4.49 -15.51
CA ASP A 40 0.03 -5.37 -16.66
C ASP A 40 -1.00 -4.87 -17.66
N GLN A 41 -2.15 -4.40 -17.18
CA GLN A 41 -3.17 -3.79 -18.04
C GLN A 41 -2.68 -2.49 -18.67
N CYS A 42 -1.96 -1.63 -17.93
CA CYS A 42 -1.40 -0.39 -18.46
C CYS A 42 -0.36 -0.65 -19.55
N ILE A 43 0.51 -1.65 -19.38
CA ILE A 43 1.49 -2.08 -20.38
C ILE A 43 0.76 -2.56 -21.64
N ALA A 44 -0.23 -3.45 -21.50
CA ALA A 44 -1.00 -3.97 -22.63
C ALA A 44 -1.76 -2.86 -23.39
N ASN A 45 -2.29 -1.86 -22.66
CA ASN A 45 -2.95 -0.71 -23.27
C ASN A 45 -1.95 0.19 -24.01
N ALA A 46 -0.77 0.44 -23.44
CA ALA A 46 0.28 1.22 -24.06
C ALA A 46 0.83 0.55 -25.34
N GLU A 47 0.94 -0.78 -25.34
CA GLU A 47 1.31 -1.58 -26.52
C GLU A 47 0.29 -1.44 -27.65
N LYS A 48 -1.02 -1.48 -27.32
CA LYS A 48 -2.09 -1.33 -28.32
C LYS A 48 -2.20 0.08 -28.88
N GLY A 49 -1.81 1.09 -28.11
CA GLY A 49 -1.91 2.51 -28.48
C GLY A 49 -0.65 3.10 -29.11
N GLU A 50 0.37 2.28 -29.43
CA GLU A 50 1.67 2.73 -29.98
C GLU A 50 2.36 3.82 -29.15
N ALA A 51 2.20 3.79 -27.82
CA ALA A 51 2.72 4.80 -26.91
C ALA A 51 3.97 4.30 -26.15
N ASP A 52 5.07 4.10 -26.86
CA ASP A 52 6.29 3.44 -26.37
C ASP A 52 6.87 4.05 -25.07
N ASN A 53 6.92 5.38 -24.97
CA ASN A 53 7.42 6.06 -23.78
C ASN A 53 6.57 5.74 -22.53
N SER A 54 5.26 5.55 -22.70
CA SER A 54 4.36 5.19 -21.60
C SER A 54 4.51 3.72 -21.21
N LYS A 55 4.74 2.83 -22.17
CA LYS A 55 5.00 1.40 -21.91
C LYS A 55 6.23 1.22 -21.01
N GLN A 56 7.35 1.86 -21.37
CA GLN A 56 8.58 1.76 -20.59
C GLN A 56 8.38 2.28 -19.17
N PHE A 57 7.64 3.38 -19.01
CA PHE A 57 7.28 3.91 -17.69
C PHE A 57 6.51 2.89 -16.84
N TRP A 58 5.48 2.24 -17.38
CA TRP A 58 4.72 1.22 -16.67
C TRP A 58 5.57 -0.01 -16.30
N GLN A 59 6.48 -0.42 -17.17
CA GLN A 59 7.42 -1.50 -16.88
C GLN A 59 8.36 -1.16 -15.72
N ILE A 60 8.86 0.08 -15.66
CA ILE A 60 9.69 0.56 -14.55
C ILE A 60 8.91 0.55 -13.24
N LEU A 61 7.67 1.07 -13.24
CA LEU A 61 6.82 1.05 -12.04
C LEU A 61 6.53 -0.38 -11.57
N LYS A 62 6.20 -1.28 -12.50
CA LYS A 62 5.99 -2.70 -12.19
C LYS A 62 7.23 -3.33 -11.56
N ALA A 63 8.41 -3.09 -12.13
CA ALA A 63 9.66 -3.62 -11.61
C ALA A 63 9.99 -3.09 -10.20
N GLN A 64 9.70 -1.82 -9.93
CA GLN A 64 9.85 -1.26 -8.59
C GLN A 64 8.86 -1.88 -7.60
N GLU A 65 7.61 -2.10 -8.01
CA GLU A 65 6.59 -2.67 -7.15
C GLU A 65 6.89 -4.12 -6.76
N ILE A 66 7.46 -4.92 -7.67
CA ILE A 66 7.95 -6.28 -7.34
C ILE A 66 8.96 -6.22 -6.20
N LYS A 67 9.94 -5.31 -6.25
CA LYS A 67 10.95 -5.14 -5.19
C LYS A 67 10.30 -4.73 -3.87
N ASN A 68 9.29 -3.86 -3.90
CA ASN A 68 8.57 -3.42 -2.71
C ASN A 68 7.81 -4.59 -2.06
N VAL A 69 7.10 -5.38 -2.86
CA VAL A 69 6.37 -6.57 -2.42
C VAL A 69 7.33 -7.58 -1.79
N ASP A 70 8.49 -7.81 -2.39
CA ASP A 70 9.49 -8.73 -1.83
C ASP A 70 10.08 -8.20 -0.51
N GLY A 71 10.35 -6.90 -0.41
CA GLY A 71 10.77 -6.26 0.83
C GLY A 71 9.74 -6.42 1.96
N LEU A 72 8.45 -6.22 1.66
CA LEU A 72 7.37 -6.41 2.63
C LEU A 72 7.24 -7.87 3.06
N LYS A 73 7.35 -8.83 2.12
CA LYS A 73 7.37 -10.25 2.45
C LYS A 73 8.49 -10.58 3.43
N GLU A 74 9.68 -10.01 3.27
CA GLU A 74 10.77 -10.24 4.23
C GLU A 74 10.49 -9.64 5.61
N LEU A 75 9.88 -8.45 5.68
CA LEU A 75 9.48 -7.87 6.96
C LEU A 75 8.44 -8.75 7.68
N ILE A 76 7.46 -9.29 6.94
CA ILE A 76 6.48 -10.24 7.47
C ILE A 76 7.18 -11.52 7.97
N ARG A 77 8.07 -12.12 7.17
CA ARG A 77 8.80 -13.34 7.56
C ARG A 77 9.61 -13.13 8.84
N LYS A 78 10.37 -12.03 8.92
CA LYS A 78 11.13 -11.67 10.13
C LYS A 78 10.21 -11.54 11.35
N ARG A 79 9.04 -10.91 11.18
CA ARG A 79 8.07 -10.76 12.28
C ARG A 79 7.47 -12.08 12.74
N VAL A 80 7.17 -13.00 11.81
CA VAL A 80 6.68 -14.35 12.12
C VAL A 80 7.75 -15.18 12.83
N GLN A 81 9.02 -15.07 12.42
CA GLN A 81 10.15 -15.79 13.03
C GLN A 81 10.47 -15.27 14.44
N ASN A 82 10.41 -13.96 14.64
CA ASN A 82 10.77 -13.30 15.89
C ASN A 82 9.71 -13.41 17.00
N LYS A 83 8.79 -14.41 16.98
CA LYS A 83 7.66 -14.61 17.92
C LYS A 83 7.92 -14.01 19.32
N SER A 84 7.59 -12.73 19.50
CA SER A 84 7.39 -12.11 20.80
C SER A 84 5.94 -11.68 20.78
N LEU A 85 5.12 -12.51 21.45
CA LEU A 85 3.78 -12.16 21.90
C LEU A 85 3.88 -11.04 22.94
#